data_AF-A0A1Y2BY66-F1
#
_entry.id   AF-A0A1Y2BY66-F1
#
_cell.length_a   1.000
_cell.length_b   1.000
_cell.length_c   1.000
_cell.angle_alpha   90.00
_cell.angle_beta   90.00
_cell.angle_gamma   90.00
#
_symmetry.space_group_name_H-M   'P 1'
#
loop_
_entity.id
_entity.type
_entity.pdbx_description
1 polymer ?
#
loop_
_entity_poly.entity_id
_entity_poly.type
_entity_poly.pdbx_seq_one_letter_code
_entity_poly.pdbx_strand_id
1 'polypeptide(L)'
;MNNYNNSNNKNNNIIIISNKKKNNRYINRSPTHRKKYYCICQQDYDESKPMIACDNCQEWYHFSCIGLSESRAAEIDKFICPIC
;
A
#
# COMPACT_ATOMS: atom_id res chain seq x y z
N MET A 1 13.20 8.97 -47.48
CA MET A 1 12.42 8.45 -46.34
C MET A 1 13.34 8.45 -45.12
N ASN A 2 13.11 9.43 -44.24
CA ASN A 2 13.56 9.59 -42.84
C ASN A 2 15.06 9.63 -42.51
N ASN A 3 15.56 10.88 -42.52
CA ASN A 3 16.72 11.42 -41.82
C ASN A 3 16.57 11.20 -40.29
N TYR A 4 17.54 10.55 -39.64
CA TYR A 4 17.64 10.50 -38.18
C TYR A 4 18.83 11.36 -37.73
N ASN A 5 18.56 12.63 -37.44
CA ASN A 5 19.53 13.57 -36.87
C ASN A 5 19.24 13.75 -35.37
N ASN A 6 20.11 13.13 -34.56
CA ASN A 6 20.83 13.68 -33.42
C ASN A 6 20.27 14.95 -32.73
N SER A 7 20.09 14.92 -31.40
CA SER A 7 20.73 15.89 -30.49
C SER A 7 20.49 15.61 -29.01
N ASN A 8 21.61 15.53 -28.31
CA ASN A 8 21.77 15.55 -26.86
C ASN A 8 21.13 16.80 -26.23
N ASN A 9 20.46 16.64 -25.07
CA ASN A 9 20.37 17.73 -24.11
C ASN A 9 20.58 17.20 -22.68
N LYS A 10 21.77 17.49 -22.16
CA LYS A 10 22.16 17.39 -20.75
C LYS A 10 21.53 18.57 -20.01
N ASN A 11 20.73 18.34 -18.98
CA ASN A 11 20.49 19.36 -17.97
C ASN A 11 20.69 18.79 -16.56
N ASN A 12 21.83 19.18 -15.99
CA ASN A 12 22.23 18.93 -14.62
C ASN A 12 21.56 19.93 -13.66
N ASN A 13 21.15 19.41 -12.49
CA ASN A 13 21.21 19.98 -11.14
C ASN A 13 20.96 21.48 -10.91
N ILE A 14 19.95 21.85 -10.10
CA ILE A 14 20.12 22.77 -8.94
C ILE A 14 19.11 22.39 -7.82
N ILE A 15 19.65 22.11 -6.64
CA ILE A 15 18.95 21.96 -5.34
C ILE A 15 18.73 23.37 -4.76
N ILE A 16 17.50 23.70 -4.33
CA ILE A 16 17.27 24.81 -3.39
C ILE A 16 16.54 24.25 -2.16
N ILE A 17 17.25 24.19 -1.04
CA ILE A 17 16.73 23.89 0.29
C ILE A 17 16.13 25.17 0.87
N SER A 18 14.84 25.16 1.23
CA SER A 18 14.26 26.11 2.20
C SER A 18 13.04 25.48 2.88
N ASN A 19 13.09 25.37 4.20
CA ASN A 19 12.16 24.66 5.07
C ASN A 19 10.74 25.26 5.12
N LYS A 20 9.75 24.48 4.68
CA LYS A 20 8.37 24.38 5.22
C LYS A 20 7.95 22.95 4.93
N LYS A 21 7.55 22.15 5.93
CA LYS A 21 7.37 20.68 5.87
C LYS A 21 6.42 20.27 4.73
N LYS A 22 6.96 20.11 3.52
CA LYS A 22 6.33 19.50 2.37
C LYS A 22 6.40 18.00 2.61
N ASN A 23 5.29 17.36 3.01
CA ASN A 23 5.22 15.91 2.90
C ASN A 23 4.93 15.55 1.43
N ASN A 24 5.90 15.89 0.58
CA ASN A 24 6.02 15.45 -0.79
C ASN A 24 6.33 13.95 -0.75
N ARG A 25 5.30 13.12 -0.52
CA ARG A 25 5.45 11.66 -0.41
C ARG A 25 5.41 10.95 -1.77
N TYR A 26 5.68 11.64 -2.87
CA TYR A 26 6.10 10.98 -4.11
C TYR A 26 7.58 10.64 -4.01
N ILE A 27 7.88 9.78 -3.03
CA ILE A 27 9.13 9.10 -2.82
C ILE A 27 9.44 8.30 -4.10
N ASN A 28 10.68 8.39 -4.55
CA ASN A 28 11.30 7.62 -5.61
C ASN A 28 10.76 6.18 -5.63
N ARG A 29 9.82 5.88 -6.52
CA ARG A 29 9.21 4.56 -6.58
C ARG A 29 9.84 3.82 -7.74
N SER A 30 10.86 3.03 -7.41
CA SER A 30 11.37 1.98 -8.27
C SER A 30 10.19 1.18 -8.87
N PRO A 31 10.21 0.75 -10.15
CA PRO A 31 9.01 0.29 -10.85
C PRO A 31 8.48 -1.09 -10.42
N THR A 32 8.89 -1.65 -9.28
CA THR A 32 8.84 -3.09 -9.06
C THR A 32 7.93 -3.58 -7.92
N HIS A 33 7.10 -2.72 -7.31
CA HIS A 33 6.11 -3.22 -6.33
C HIS A 33 4.75 -2.53 -6.46
N ARG A 34 3.82 -3.18 -7.17
CA ARG A 34 2.40 -2.82 -7.13
C ARG A 34 1.93 -3.01 -5.69
N LYS A 35 1.60 -1.91 -5.00
CA LYS A 35 1.03 -1.98 -3.64
C LYS A 35 -0.31 -2.70 -3.73
N LYS A 36 -0.44 -3.80 -2.98
CA LYS A 36 -1.72 -4.49 -2.78
C LYS A 36 -2.39 -3.87 -1.56
N TYR A 37 -3.69 -3.60 -1.68
CA TYR A 37 -4.51 -3.08 -0.61
C TYR A 37 -5.44 -4.18 -0.12
N TYR A 38 -5.68 -4.20 1.18
CA TYR A 38 -6.53 -5.18 1.85
C TYR A 38 -7.46 -4.47 2.83
N CYS A 39 -8.40 -5.24 3.37
CA CYS A 39 -9.40 -4.80 4.34
C CYS A 39 -10.32 -3.69 3.81
N ILE A 40 -11.39 -3.40 4.55
CA ILE A 40 -12.31 -2.30 4.26
C ILE A 40 -11.64 -0.92 4.30
N CYS A 41 -10.51 -0.80 5.00
CA CYS A 41 -9.75 0.44 5.10
C CYS A 41 -8.84 0.70 3.88
N GLN A 42 -8.76 -0.24 2.93
CA GLN A 42 -7.89 -0.17 1.75
C GLN A 42 -6.44 0.23 2.11
N GLN A 43 -5.90 -0.39 3.17
CA GLN A 43 -4.52 -0.17 3.61
C GLN A 43 -3.61 -1.29 3.08
N ASP A 44 -2.33 -0.99 2.99
CA ASP A 44 -1.32 -2.00 2.73
C ASP A 44 -1.18 -2.96 3.92
N TYR A 45 -0.59 -4.12 3.64
CA TYR A 45 -0.24 -5.10 4.67
C TYR A 45 0.81 -4.50 5.63
N ASP A 46 0.56 -4.67 6.92
CA ASP A 46 1.40 -4.18 8.01
C ASP A 46 1.55 -5.29 9.04
N GLU A 47 2.78 -5.78 9.24
CA GLU A 47 3.10 -6.86 10.17
C GLU A 47 2.74 -6.51 11.63
N SER A 48 2.66 -5.22 11.97
CA SER A 48 2.28 -4.77 13.31
C SER A 48 0.78 -4.85 13.57
N LYS A 49 -0.04 -5.08 12.54
CA LYS A 49 -1.50 -5.14 12.66
C LYS A 49 -1.98 -6.57 12.39
N PRO A 50 -2.58 -7.24 13.40
CA PRO A 50 -3.11 -8.58 13.19
C PRO A 50 -4.27 -8.55 12.18
N MET A 51 -4.26 -9.53 11.27
CA MET A 51 -5.26 -9.69 10.22
C MET A 51 -5.82 -11.11 10.20
N ILE A 52 -7.11 -11.25 9.85
CA ILE A 52 -7.81 -12.53 9.68
C ILE A 52 -8.32 -12.63 8.25
N ALA A 53 -8.26 -13.83 7.67
CA ALA A 53 -8.79 -14.12 6.34
C ALA A 53 -10.26 -14.56 6.43
N CYS A 54 -11.08 -14.09 5.49
CA CYS A 54 -12.47 -14.51 5.37
C CYS A 54 -12.58 -15.83 4.57
N ASP A 55 -13.30 -16.81 5.08
CA ASP A 55 -13.47 -18.11 4.39
C ASP A 55 -14.36 -18.03 3.14
N ASN A 56 -15.24 -17.02 3.04
CA ASN A 56 -16.13 -16.85 1.89
C ASN A 56 -15.47 -16.11 0.73
N CYS A 57 -14.91 -14.92 0.97
CA CYS A 57 -14.32 -14.09 -0.07
C CYS A 57 -12.79 -14.16 -0.16
N GLN A 58 -12.13 -14.85 0.77
CA GLN A 58 -10.66 -14.99 0.85
C GLN A 58 -9.91 -13.64 0.99
N GLU A 59 -10.61 -12.58 1.39
CA GLU A 59 -10.02 -11.27 1.69
C GLU A 59 -9.53 -11.15 3.14
N TRP A 60 -8.55 -10.28 3.35
CA TRP A 60 -7.89 -10.06 4.64
C TRP A 60 -8.42 -8.82 5.34
N TYR A 61 -8.71 -8.94 6.63
CA TYR A 61 -9.28 -7.86 7.44
C TYR A 61 -8.47 -7.64 8.72
N HIS A 62 -8.18 -6.37 9.03
CA HIS A 62 -7.57 -6.01 10.31
C HIS A 62 -8.56 -6.24 11.44
N PHE A 63 -8.10 -6.81 12.54
CA PHE A 63 -8.91 -7.09 13.73
C PHE A 63 -9.61 -5.82 14.23
N SER A 64 -8.87 -4.71 14.28
CA SER A 64 -9.41 -3.40 14.67
C SER A 64 -10.48 -2.85 13.72
N CYS A 65 -10.43 -3.16 12.43
CA CYS A 65 -11.40 -2.68 11.44
C CYS A 65 -12.75 -3.40 11.55
N ILE A 66 -12.76 -4.64 12.04
CA ILE A 66 -13.97 -5.46 12.21
C ILE A 66 -14.38 -5.61 13.68
N GLY A 67 -13.71 -4.93 14.61
CA GLY A 67 -14.00 -5.02 16.05
C GLY A 67 -13.68 -6.38 16.67
N LEU A 68 -12.73 -7.13 16.09
CA LEU A 68 -12.29 -8.42 16.60
C LEU A 68 -11.12 -8.22 17.58
N SER A 69 -11.16 -8.90 18.73
CA SER A 69 -10.03 -8.98 19.66
C SER A 69 -9.21 -10.24 19.40
N GLU A 70 -7.92 -10.23 19.74
CA GLU A 70 -7.04 -11.39 19.58
C GLU A 70 -7.54 -12.63 20.34
N SER A 71 -8.07 -12.42 21.55
CA SER A 71 -8.68 -13.49 22.35
C SER A 71 -9.83 -14.17 21.61
N ARG A 72 -10.68 -13.38 20.96
CA ARG A 72 -11.83 -13.89 20.21
C ARG A 72 -11.39 -14.52 18.89
N ALA A 73 -10.38 -13.96 18.24
CA ALA A 73 -9.81 -14.53 17.02
C ALA A 73 -9.21 -15.92 17.28
N ALA A 74 -8.59 -16.14 18.44
CA ALA A 74 -8.02 -17.43 18.81
C ALA A 74 -9.07 -18.55 18.98
N GLU A 75 -10.33 -18.19 19.24
CA GLU A 75 -11.46 -19.12 19.37
C GLU A 75 -12.24 -19.30 18.05
N ILE A 76 -11.90 -18.56 17.00
CA ILE A 76 -12.60 -18.61 15.71
C ILE A 76 -11.91 -19.61 14.78
N ASP A 77 -12.58 -20.73 14.52
CA ASP A 77 -12.14 -21.70 13.51
C ASP A 77 -12.45 -21.24 12.07
N LYS A 78 -13.55 -20.50 11.89
CA LYS A 78 -14.03 -20.00 10.59
C LYS A 78 -14.53 -18.58 10.71
N PHE A 79 -13.92 -17.66 9.97
CA PHE A 79 -14.31 -16.26 9.97
C PHE A 79 -15.01 -15.88 8.66
N ILE A 80 -16.19 -15.27 8.76
CA ILE A 80 -16.91 -14.68 7.63
C ILE A 80 -17.01 -13.17 7.86
N CYS A 81 -16.55 -12.37 6.91
CA CYS A 81 -16.55 -10.92 7.04
C CYS A 81 -17.98 -10.35 6.88
N PRO A 82 -18.27 -9.16 7.44
CA PRO A 82 -19.61 -8.57 7.41
C PRO A 82 -20.07 -8.08 6.03
N ILE A 83 -19.20 -8.14 5.01
CA ILE A 83 -19.53 -7.74 3.63
C ILE A 83 -20.02 -8.94 2.80
N CYS A 84 -19.67 -10.16 3.21
CA CYS A 84 -20.15 -11.39 2.58
C CYS A 84 -21.62 -11.62 2.90
#